data_AF-A0A9X3MTI4-F1
#
_entry.id   AF-A0A9X3MTI4-F1
#
_cell.length_a   1.000
_cell.length_b   1.000
_cell.length_c   1.000
_cell.angle_alpha   90.00
_cell.angle_beta   90.00
_cell.angle_gamma   90.00
#
_symmetry.space_group_name_H-M   'P 1'
#
loop_
_entity.id
_entity.type
_entity.pdbx_description
1 polymer ?
#
loop_
_entity_poly.entity_id
_entity_poly.type
_entity_poly.pdbx_seq_one_letter_code
_entity_poly.pdbx_strand_id
1 'polypeptide(L)'
;MEPTEFEAWGKVVVDVAAERILAAIPAAQKPEPGKTARRSLASMGYISRHMLFLQPDLLAPRALWLFVVPKGHTYDFRPPHDRVGAGLMHNATDELSPSRFAAGMQRSGNFTWKVHLDARYEGYRLGIRVTPEEEAAEAVAEDLSGQVLSSLERIGLLAPAG
;
A
#
# COMPACT_ATOMS: atom_id res chain seq x y z
N MET A 1 -7.45 -7.77 19.54
CA MET A 1 -6.99 -8.90 18.72
C MET A 1 -5.56 -9.24 19.13
N GLU A 2 -5.19 -10.52 19.24
CA GLU A 2 -3.80 -10.90 19.52
C GLU A 2 -2.88 -10.59 18.32
N PRO A 3 -1.56 -10.35 18.51
CA PRO A 3 -0.66 -10.01 17.41
C PRO A 3 -0.67 -11.03 16.26
N THR A 4 -0.74 -12.32 16.58
CA THR A 4 -0.79 -13.40 15.59
C THR A 4 -2.11 -13.42 14.81
N GLU A 5 -3.22 -13.08 15.44
CA GLU A 5 -4.53 -12.95 14.80
C GLU A 5 -4.57 -11.73 13.88
N PHE A 6 -3.98 -10.60 14.32
CA PHE A 6 -3.84 -9.40 13.52
C PHE A 6 -2.96 -9.66 12.29
N GLU A 7 -1.89 -10.42 12.46
CA GLU A 7 -1.05 -10.82 11.33
C GLU A 7 -1.79 -11.74 10.35
N ALA A 8 -2.59 -12.69 10.83
CA ALA A 8 -3.40 -13.54 9.96
C ALA A 8 -4.45 -12.71 9.19
N TRP A 9 -5.15 -11.80 9.86
CA TRP A 9 -6.12 -10.89 9.26
C TRP A 9 -5.47 -9.96 8.24
N GLY A 10 -4.38 -9.28 8.61
CA GLY A 10 -3.67 -8.33 7.75
C GLY A 10 -3.05 -8.99 6.53
N LYS A 11 -2.65 -10.27 6.63
CA LYS A 11 -2.20 -11.07 5.49
C LYS A 11 -3.30 -11.20 4.43
N VAL A 12 -4.52 -11.51 4.85
CA VAL A 12 -5.66 -11.65 3.92
C VAL A 12 -5.93 -10.31 3.24
N VAL A 13 -5.92 -9.21 4.00
CA VAL A 13 -6.15 -7.86 3.44
C VAL A 13 -5.17 -7.55 2.31
N VAL A 14 -3.85 -7.67 2.56
CA VAL A 14 -2.85 -7.29 1.55
C VAL A 14 -2.82 -8.24 0.35
N ASP A 15 -3.10 -9.53 0.57
CA ASP A 15 -3.05 -10.55 -0.48
C ASP A 15 -4.24 -10.36 -1.43
N VAL A 16 -5.47 -10.22 -0.89
CA VAL A 16 -6.67 -9.99 -1.69
C VAL A 16 -6.63 -8.64 -2.40
N ALA A 17 -6.18 -7.57 -1.73
CA ALA A 17 -6.05 -6.26 -2.36
C ALA A 17 -5.02 -6.28 -3.50
N ALA A 18 -3.87 -6.93 -3.31
CA ALA A 18 -2.87 -7.07 -4.36
C ALA A 18 -3.40 -7.84 -5.57
N GLU A 19 -4.13 -8.93 -5.36
CA GLU A 19 -4.74 -9.71 -6.45
C GLU A 19 -5.72 -8.88 -7.27
N ARG A 20 -6.60 -8.12 -6.60
CA ARG A 20 -7.55 -7.21 -7.27
C ARG A 20 -6.84 -6.14 -8.07
N ILE A 21 -5.80 -5.52 -7.51
CA ILE A 21 -5.04 -4.47 -8.19
C ILE A 21 -4.29 -5.04 -9.40
N LEU A 22 -3.63 -6.21 -9.25
CA LEU A 22 -2.93 -6.88 -10.36
C LEU A 22 -3.87 -7.28 -11.50
N ALA A 23 -5.11 -7.66 -11.18
CA ALA A 23 -6.11 -7.98 -12.19
C ALA A 23 -6.51 -6.74 -13.00
N ALA A 24 -6.57 -5.57 -12.37
CA ALA A 24 -6.94 -4.30 -13.00
C ALA A 24 -5.80 -3.63 -13.77
N ILE A 25 -4.53 -3.91 -13.45
CA ILE A 25 -3.39 -3.37 -14.20
C ILE A 25 -3.37 -3.93 -15.63
N PRO A 26 -3.32 -3.08 -16.68
CA PRO A 26 -3.17 -3.50 -18.07
C PRO A 26 -2.03 -4.47 -18.29
N ALA A 27 -2.21 -5.46 -19.17
CA ALA A 27 -1.23 -6.52 -19.41
C ALA A 27 0.18 -5.99 -19.75
N ALA A 28 0.28 -4.92 -20.53
CA ALA A 28 1.55 -4.29 -20.90
C ALA A 28 2.27 -3.61 -19.71
N GLN A 29 1.53 -3.30 -18.64
CA GLN A 29 2.05 -2.67 -17.44
C GLN A 29 2.32 -3.67 -16.30
N LYS A 30 1.85 -4.92 -16.44
CA LYS A 30 1.91 -5.90 -15.35
C LYS A 30 3.34 -6.15 -14.89
N PRO A 31 3.54 -6.43 -13.60
CA PRO A 31 4.84 -6.84 -13.09
C PRO A 31 5.40 -8.02 -13.87
N GLU A 32 6.71 -7.98 -14.13
CA GLU A 32 7.42 -9.19 -14.56
C GLU A 32 7.22 -10.31 -13.53
N PRO A 33 7.06 -11.57 -13.97
CA PRO A 33 7.00 -12.70 -13.06
C PRO A 33 8.15 -12.68 -12.04
N GLY A 34 7.83 -12.71 -10.75
CA GLY A 34 8.81 -12.70 -9.66
C GLY A 34 9.22 -11.32 -9.15
N LYS A 35 8.75 -10.20 -9.73
CA LYS A 35 9.01 -8.84 -9.22
C LYS A 35 7.94 -8.28 -8.27
N THR A 36 6.99 -9.12 -7.88
CA THR A 36 6.09 -8.87 -6.75
C THR A 36 6.70 -9.56 -5.54
N ALA A 37 7.20 -8.80 -4.56
CA ALA A 37 7.76 -9.37 -3.35
C ALA A 37 6.83 -9.17 -2.15
N ARG A 38 6.86 -10.17 -1.28
CA ARG A 38 6.12 -10.22 -0.03
C ARG A 38 7.09 -10.06 1.12
N ARG A 39 6.75 -9.22 2.11
CA ARG A 39 7.53 -9.11 3.33
C ARG A 39 6.60 -9.04 4.55
N SER A 40 6.52 -10.16 5.26
CA SER A 40 5.97 -10.21 6.62
C SER A 40 7.15 -10.23 7.58
N LEU A 41 7.25 -9.22 8.43
CA LEU A 41 8.27 -9.17 9.48
C LEU A 41 7.59 -9.47 10.80
N ALA A 42 7.52 -10.77 11.13
CA ALA A 42 6.88 -11.33 12.33
C ALA A 42 7.41 -10.79 13.68
N SER A 43 8.42 -9.91 13.68
CA SER A 43 8.96 -9.24 14.87
C SER A 43 8.70 -7.73 14.93
N MET A 44 8.24 -7.14 13.83
CA MET A 44 7.90 -5.72 13.78
C MET A 44 6.39 -5.49 13.88
N GLY A 45 5.57 -6.54 13.77
CA GLY A 45 4.11 -6.44 13.91
C GLY A 45 3.45 -5.69 12.76
N TYR A 46 4.09 -5.54 11.59
CA TYR A 46 3.47 -4.98 10.40
C TYR A 46 3.61 -5.95 9.21
N ILE A 47 2.60 -5.92 8.34
CA ILE A 47 2.55 -6.75 7.13
C ILE A 47 2.71 -5.83 5.93
N SER A 48 3.54 -6.23 4.97
CA SER A 48 3.69 -5.49 3.72
C SER A 48 3.81 -6.40 2.50
N ARG A 49 3.30 -5.91 1.38
CA ARG A 49 3.44 -6.54 0.06
C ARG A 49 3.69 -5.44 -0.96
N HIS A 50 4.60 -5.66 -1.91
CA HIS A 50 4.80 -4.71 -2.99
C HIS A 50 4.70 -5.34 -4.36
N MET A 51 4.33 -4.51 -5.33
CA MET A 51 4.17 -4.84 -6.74
C MET A 51 4.92 -3.80 -7.56
N LEU A 52 5.77 -4.25 -8.47
CA LEU A 52 6.47 -3.38 -9.40
C LEU A 52 5.77 -3.41 -10.76
N PHE A 53 5.16 -2.32 -11.19
CA PHE A 53 4.44 -2.24 -12.47
C PHE A 53 5.01 -1.13 -13.35
N LEU A 54 4.86 -1.24 -14.68
CA LEU A 54 5.32 -0.21 -15.60
C LEU A 54 4.29 0.93 -15.69
N GLN A 55 4.78 2.16 -15.83
CA GLN A 55 3.94 3.30 -16.18
C GLN A 55 3.36 3.15 -17.61
N PRO A 56 2.32 3.93 -17.97
CA PRO A 56 1.78 3.94 -19.33
C PRO A 56 2.80 4.27 -20.43
N ASP A 57 3.82 5.08 -20.12
CA ASP A 57 4.91 5.41 -21.04
C ASP A 57 5.94 4.27 -21.21
N LEU A 58 5.86 3.22 -20.38
CA LEU A 58 6.76 2.07 -20.32
C LEU A 58 8.23 2.42 -20.02
N LEU A 59 8.53 3.65 -19.59
CA LEU A 59 9.90 4.13 -19.43
C LEU A 59 10.48 3.82 -18.05
N ALA A 60 9.65 3.85 -17.00
CA ALA A 60 10.11 3.57 -15.65
C ALA A 60 9.05 2.84 -14.83
N PRO A 61 9.45 1.82 -14.04
CA PRO A 61 8.52 1.15 -13.16
C PRO A 61 8.11 2.02 -11.96
N ARG A 62 7.04 1.61 -11.30
CA ARG A 62 6.58 2.11 -10.00
C ARG A 62 6.34 0.95 -9.06
N ALA A 63 6.75 1.14 -7.81
CA ALA A 63 6.54 0.19 -6.73
C ALA A 63 5.31 0.64 -5.94
N LEU A 64 4.23 -0.13 -6.03
CA LEU A 64 3.07 -0.01 -5.15
C LEU A 64 3.28 -0.94 -3.96
N TRP A 65 3.20 -0.38 -2.77
CA TRP A 65 3.26 -1.05 -1.49
C TRP A 65 1.89 -1.06 -0.86
N LEU A 66 1.52 -2.18 -0.27
CA LEU A 66 0.34 -2.37 0.55
C LEU A 66 0.81 -2.76 1.94
N PHE A 67 0.22 -2.20 2.97
CA PHE A 67 0.62 -2.47 4.34
C PHE A 67 -0.54 -2.50 5.32
N VAL A 68 -0.31 -3.20 6.42
CA VAL A 68 -1.19 -3.27 7.59
C VAL A 68 -0.35 -3.05 8.83
N VAL A 69 -0.80 -2.14 9.69
CA VAL A 69 -0.05 -1.63 10.85
C VAL A 69 -0.99 -1.59 12.06
N PRO A 70 -0.63 -2.22 13.19
CA PRO A 70 -1.46 -2.22 14.38
C PRO A 70 -1.36 -0.89 15.10
N LYS A 71 -2.37 -0.61 15.91
CA LYS A 71 -2.39 0.52 16.83
C LYS A 71 -1.13 0.54 17.69
N GLY A 72 -0.51 1.71 17.82
CA GLY A 72 0.65 1.94 18.67
C GLY A 72 1.98 1.45 18.08
N HIS A 73 1.99 0.97 16.84
CA HIS A 73 3.22 0.70 16.10
C HIS A 73 4.09 1.97 16.00
N THR A 74 5.42 1.83 15.85
CA THR A 74 6.35 2.97 15.67
C THR A 74 6.02 3.85 14.46
N TYR A 75 5.22 3.32 13.53
CA TYR A 75 4.73 4.02 12.32
C TYR A 75 3.28 4.48 12.45
N ASP A 76 2.67 4.43 13.65
CA ASP A 76 1.29 4.87 13.89
C ASP A 76 1.22 6.37 14.23
N PHE A 77 0.03 6.94 14.04
CA PHE A 77 -0.29 8.36 14.22
C PHE A 77 -1.05 8.59 15.51
N ARG A 78 -1.12 9.85 15.94
CA ARG A 78 -2.05 10.24 17.01
C ARG A 78 -3.41 10.65 16.40
N PRO A 79 -4.53 10.17 16.94
CA PRO A 79 -4.65 9.10 17.93
C PRO A 79 -4.28 7.71 17.36
N PRO A 80 -3.66 6.83 18.18
CA PRO A 80 -3.27 5.49 17.74
C PRO A 80 -4.45 4.64 17.28
N HIS A 81 -4.35 4.00 16.12
CA HIS A 81 -5.38 3.14 15.54
C HIS A 81 -4.78 2.06 14.63
N ASP A 82 -5.47 0.93 14.49
CA ASP A 82 -5.17 -0.06 13.46
C ASP A 82 -5.44 0.52 12.08
N ARG A 83 -4.55 0.21 11.13
CA ARG A 83 -4.55 0.80 9.80
C ARG A 83 -4.20 -0.19 8.73
N VAL A 84 -4.82 0.02 7.59
CA VAL A 84 -4.38 -0.54 6.31
C VAL A 84 -4.05 0.63 5.38
N GLY A 85 -3.17 0.40 4.40
CA GLY A 85 -2.77 1.49 3.54
C GLY A 85 -1.96 1.05 2.33
N ALA A 86 -1.64 2.04 1.51
CA ALA A 86 -0.83 1.86 0.33
C ALA A 86 0.19 2.99 0.18
N GLY A 87 1.33 2.69 -0.44
CA GLY A 87 2.42 3.60 -0.77
C GLY A 87 2.81 3.44 -2.24
N LEU A 88 3.02 4.51 -3.00
CA LEU A 88 3.56 4.41 -4.37
C LEU A 88 4.92 5.09 -4.45
N MET A 89 5.94 4.46 -5.03
CA MET A 89 7.27 5.06 -5.22
C MET A 89 7.94 4.64 -6.52
N HIS A 90 9.11 5.22 -6.80
CA HIS A 90 9.97 4.86 -7.92
C HIS A 90 10.73 3.54 -7.74
N ASN A 91 11.11 3.16 -6.51
CA ASN A 91 11.94 1.99 -6.25
C ASN A 91 11.37 1.12 -5.12
N ALA A 92 11.40 -0.21 -5.32
CA ALA A 92 10.98 -1.20 -4.34
C ALA A 92 12.03 -1.48 -3.25
N THR A 93 13.29 -1.03 -3.36
CA THR A 93 14.26 -1.27 -2.26
C THR A 93 14.19 -0.25 -1.14
N ASP A 94 13.51 0.89 -1.37
CA ASP A 94 13.77 2.11 -0.60
C ASP A 94 12.76 2.36 0.53
N GLU A 95 11.60 1.69 0.55
CA GLU A 95 10.50 2.14 1.44
C GLU A 95 10.67 1.76 2.91
N LEU A 96 11.35 0.67 3.23
CA LEU A 96 11.24 0.10 4.59
C LEU A 96 12.58 -0.01 5.33
N SER A 97 13.61 0.68 4.86
CA SER A 97 14.73 1.06 5.74
C SER A 97 14.26 2.17 6.71
N PRO A 98 14.98 2.51 7.80
CA PRO A 98 14.53 3.44 8.84
C PRO A 98 14.45 4.91 8.39
N SER A 99 13.95 5.16 7.18
CA SER A 99 13.79 6.47 6.59
C SER A 99 12.59 7.20 7.22
N ARG A 100 12.72 8.52 7.32
CA ARG A 100 11.68 9.44 7.79
C ARG A 100 10.35 9.31 7.04
N PHE A 101 10.34 8.66 5.88
CA PHE A 101 9.12 8.33 5.13
C PHE A 101 8.20 7.44 5.98
N ALA A 102 8.71 6.43 6.69
CA ALA A 102 7.89 5.59 7.59
C ALA A 102 7.32 6.33 8.82
N ALA A 103 7.94 7.46 9.21
CA ALA A 103 7.67 8.17 10.46
C ALA A 103 6.68 9.36 10.37
N GLY A 104 5.83 9.45 9.34
CA GLY A 104 5.08 10.69 9.08
C GLY A 104 3.80 10.63 8.23
N MET A 105 2.99 9.56 8.30
CA MET A 105 1.61 9.54 7.72
C MET A 105 0.64 10.53 8.42
N GLN A 106 0.84 11.83 8.25
CA GLN A 106 -0.24 12.77 8.51
C GLN A 106 -1.38 12.55 7.50
N ARG A 107 -2.58 12.42 8.06
CA ARG A 107 -3.90 12.39 7.42
C ARG A 107 -3.94 13.20 6.12
N SER A 108 -4.27 12.56 5.00
CA SER A 108 -4.74 13.31 3.82
C SER A 108 -5.64 12.41 2.97
N GLY A 109 -6.95 12.40 3.29
CA GLY A 109 -8.05 11.72 2.60
C GLY A 109 -7.73 10.91 1.34
N ASN A 110 -8.34 11.25 0.21
CA ASN A 110 -7.94 10.70 -1.09
C ASN A 110 -6.48 11.05 -1.36
N PHE A 111 -5.78 10.19 -2.13
CA PHE A 111 -4.37 10.32 -2.50
C PHE A 111 -3.95 11.79 -2.66
N THR A 112 -3.18 12.33 -1.71
CA THR A 112 -2.74 13.73 -1.78
C THR A 112 -1.29 13.78 -2.23
N TRP A 113 -1.03 14.43 -3.35
CA TRP A 113 0.30 14.63 -3.91
C TRP A 113 1.11 15.53 -2.97
N LYS A 114 2.23 15.02 -2.46
CA LYS A 114 3.29 15.87 -1.90
C LYS A 114 4.54 15.60 -2.73
N VAL A 115 4.89 16.53 -3.63
CA VAL A 115 6.25 16.62 -4.15
C VAL A 115 7.15 16.77 -2.94
N HIS A 116 7.93 15.74 -2.63
CA HIS A 116 9.00 15.87 -1.68
C HIS A 116 10.11 16.67 -2.37
N LEU A 117 10.88 17.47 -1.63
CA LEU A 117 12.04 18.22 -2.18
C LEU A 117 13.13 17.30 -2.80
N ASP A 118 12.95 15.99 -2.71
CA ASP A 118 13.83 14.96 -3.23
C ASP A 118 12.97 13.90 -3.93
N ALA A 119 13.15 13.79 -5.25
CA ALA A 119 12.39 12.92 -6.14
C ALA A 119 12.45 11.43 -5.76
N ARG A 120 13.44 11.02 -4.96
CA ARG A 120 13.56 9.65 -4.42
C ARG A 120 12.46 9.31 -3.42
N TYR A 121 11.85 10.31 -2.79
CA TYR A 121 10.78 10.16 -1.79
C TYR A 121 9.43 10.68 -2.30
N GLU A 122 9.31 10.93 -3.61
CA GLU A 122 8.00 11.17 -4.22
C GLU A 122 7.16 9.92 -4.09
N GLY A 123 6.03 10.06 -3.39
CA GLY A 123 5.12 8.94 -3.24
C GLY A 123 3.75 9.29 -2.70
N TYR A 124 2.76 8.54 -3.17
CA TYR A 124 1.39 8.65 -2.71
C TYR A 124 1.19 7.74 -1.51
N ARG A 125 0.45 8.20 -0.50
CA ARG A 125 0.07 7.36 0.63
C ARG A 125 -1.42 7.41 0.89
N LEU A 126 -1.99 6.22 1.07
CA LEU A 126 -3.34 5.98 1.51
C LEU A 126 -3.27 5.35 2.90
N GLY A 127 -4.12 5.81 3.82
CA GLY A 127 -4.25 5.23 5.15
C GLY A 127 -5.71 5.18 5.56
N ILE A 128 -6.23 3.97 5.69
CA ILE A 128 -7.60 3.68 6.10
C ILE A 128 -7.54 3.20 7.55
N ARG A 129 -8.34 3.82 8.42
CA ARG A 129 -8.51 3.35 9.79
C ARG A 129 -9.40 2.12 9.75
N VAL A 130 -9.03 1.09 10.49
CA VAL A 130 -9.79 -0.16 10.58
C VAL A 130 -10.03 -0.56 12.03
N THR A 131 -10.98 -1.46 12.23
CA THR A 131 -11.28 -2.21 13.44
C THR A 131 -11.29 -3.71 13.08
N PRO A 132 -10.12 -4.38 13.11
CA PRO A 132 -9.98 -5.76 12.63
C PRO A 132 -10.91 -6.78 13.30
N GLU A 133 -11.34 -6.52 14.54
CA GLU A 133 -12.29 -7.37 15.26
C GLU A 133 -13.71 -7.32 14.71
N GLU A 134 -14.07 -6.25 14.00
CA GLU A 134 -15.42 -5.99 13.50
C GLU A 134 -15.49 -6.09 11.97
N GLU A 135 -14.37 -5.88 11.28
CA GLU A 135 -14.31 -5.79 9.83
C GLU A 135 -13.73 -7.06 9.19
N ALA A 136 -14.47 -7.63 8.23
CA ALA A 136 -13.99 -8.73 7.42
C ALA A 136 -12.80 -8.29 6.56
N ALA A 137 -11.72 -9.09 6.56
CA ALA A 137 -10.48 -8.76 5.85
C ALA A 137 -10.71 -8.56 4.35
N GLU A 138 -11.61 -9.33 3.74
CA GLU A 138 -11.96 -9.24 2.32
C GLU A 138 -12.67 -7.93 1.97
N ALA A 139 -13.54 -7.43 2.87
CA ALA A 139 -14.23 -6.17 2.68
C ALA A 139 -13.26 -4.98 2.78
N VAL A 140 -12.33 -5.03 3.73
CA VAL A 140 -11.25 -4.04 3.86
C VAL A 140 -10.31 -4.09 2.65
N ALA A 141 -10.00 -5.29 2.16
CA ALA A 141 -9.19 -5.45 0.94
C ALA A 141 -9.87 -4.84 -0.29
N GLU A 142 -11.20 -5.01 -0.40
CA GLU A 142 -11.99 -4.40 -1.46
C GLU A 142 -11.92 -2.87 -1.40
N ASP A 143 -12.20 -2.25 -0.25
CA ASP A 143 -12.11 -0.81 -0.07
C ASP A 143 -10.69 -0.27 -0.36
N LEU A 144 -9.66 -0.92 0.20
CA LEU A 144 -8.27 -0.57 -0.04
C LEU A 144 -7.94 -0.62 -1.54
N SER A 145 -8.31 -1.71 -2.22
CA SER A 145 -8.04 -1.87 -3.66
C SER A 145 -8.80 -0.83 -4.50
N GLY A 146 -10.05 -0.53 -4.18
CA GLY A 146 -10.86 0.46 -4.88
C GLY A 146 -10.27 1.87 -4.76
N GLN A 147 -9.86 2.27 -3.56
CA GLN A 147 -9.23 3.57 -3.34
C GLN A 147 -7.87 3.68 -4.04
N VAL A 148 -7.08 2.59 -4.07
CA VAL A 148 -5.83 2.55 -4.82
C VAL A 148 -6.09 2.72 -6.32
N LEU A 149 -6.99 1.93 -6.90
CA LEU A 149 -7.27 1.95 -8.33
C LEU A 149 -7.81 3.30 -8.78
N SER A 150 -8.84 3.82 -8.10
CA SER A 150 -9.38 5.16 -8.37
C SER A 150 -8.31 6.25 -8.35
N SER A 151 -7.32 6.09 -7.48
CA SER A 151 -6.27 7.06 -7.37
C SER A 151 -5.17 6.90 -8.41
N LEU A 152 -4.83 5.67 -8.80
CA LEU A 152 -3.93 5.41 -9.92
C LEU A 152 -4.52 5.94 -11.24
N GLU A 153 -5.84 5.82 -11.43
CA GLU A 153 -6.57 6.42 -12.56
C GLU A 153 -6.48 7.94 -12.53
N ARG A 154 -6.80 8.55 -11.39
CA ARG A 154 -6.77 10.01 -11.21
C ARG A 154 -5.41 10.63 -11.54
N ILE A 155 -4.32 9.90 -11.30
CA ILE A 155 -2.95 10.38 -11.51
C ILE A 155 -2.38 9.92 -12.86
N GLY A 156 -3.20 9.29 -13.70
CA GLY A 156 -2.84 8.86 -15.05
C GLY A 156 -1.88 7.69 -15.10
N LEU A 157 -1.78 6.88 -14.03
CA LEU A 157 -0.99 5.63 -14.05
C LEU A 157 -1.79 4.44 -14.55
N LEU A 158 -3.11 4.49 -14.43
CA LEU A 158 -4.05 3.55 -15.06
C LEU A 158 -5.05 4.33 -15.92
N ALA A 159 -5.57 3.68 -16.96
CA ALA A 159 -6.73 4.20 -17.67
C ALA A 159 -7.98 4.01 -16.79
N PRO A 160 -8.97 4.93 -16.82
CA PRO A 160 -10.20 4.74 -16.07
C PRO A 160 -10.91 3.46 -16.51
N ALA A 161 -11.42 2.68 -15.55
CA ALA A 161 -12.33 1.59 -15.83
C ALA A 161 -13.55 2.14 -16.60
N GLY A 162 -13.74 1.66 -17.84
CA GLY A 162 -14.83 2.06 -18.73
C GLY A 162 -16.19 1.53 -18.30
#